data_AF-A0A7D9IT22-F1
#
_entry.id   AF-A0A7D9IT22-F1
#
_cell.length_a   1.000
_cell.length_b   1.000
_cell.length_c   1.000
_cell.angle_alpha   90.00
_cell.angle_beta   90.00
_cell.angle_gamma   90.00
#
_symmetry.space_group_name_H-M   'P 1'
#
loop_
_entity.id
_entity.type
_entity.pdbx_description
1 polymer ?
#
loop_
_entity_poly.entity_id
_entity_poly.type
_entity_poly.pdbx_seq_one_letter_code
_entity_poly.pdbx_strand_id
1 'polypeptide(L)'
;MCVAYPEPLVERLYTEVKNLLTSHVNKIYAEVSSASYYLQPYHSHWSQYNNGCRFLNLLFRHLNQHIKKEKQDGGEVSPYVLAVSEVENMLEVGELALEIWKEVIIEPIKEKLVAELLVEIKRDRDGENTQHNVIHGAIESF
;
A
#
# COMPACT_ATOMS: atom_id res chain seq x y z
N MET A 1 -25.34 6.94 3.73
CA MET A 1 -25.19 7.09 5.19
C MET A 1 -24.01 8.03 5.48
N CYS A 2 -24.17 9.34 5.25
CA CYS A 2 -23.18 10.37 5.59
C CYS A 2 -23.88 11.64 6.10
N VAL A 3 -24.87 11.50 6.99
CA VAL A 3 -25.64 12.67 7.47
C VAL A 3 -26.08 12.56 8.94
N ALA A 4 -25.46 11.72 9.77
CA ALA A 4 -25.85 11.65 11.18
C ALA A 4 -24.64 11.50 12.10
N TYR A 5 -24.51 12.51 12.98
CA TYR A 5 -23.67 12.66 14.17
C TYR A 5 -22.24 13.22 14.00
N PRO A 6 -21.90 14.30 14.75
CA PRO A 6 -20.56 14.85 14.82
C PRO A 6 -19.76 14.08 15.89
N GLU A 7 -19.20 12.91 15.58
CA GLU A 7 -18.32 12.14 16.49
C GLU A 7 -17.66 10.96 15.71
N PRO A 8 -16.63 10.25 16.24
CA PRO A 8 -15.41 9.72 15.58
C PRO A 8 -15.58 8.53 14.61
N LEU A 9 -16.63 8.55 13.80
CA LEU A 9 -16.92 7.53 12.79
C LEU A 9 -15.87 7.51 11.68
N VAL A 10 -15.28 8.66 11.36
CA VAL A 10 -14.22 8.82 10.35
C VAL A 10 -12.96 8.09 10.80
N GLU A 11 -12.50 8.34 12.02
CA GLU A 11 -11.31 7.71 12.60
C GLU A 11 -11.52 6.21 12.76
N ARG A 12 -12.67 5.80 13.30
CA ARG A 12 -13.01 4.38 13.43
C ARG A 12 -13.05 3.67 12.07
N LEU A 13 -13.68 4.29 11.07
CA LEU A 13 -13.71 3.75 9.71
C LEU A 13 -12.29 3.63 9.14
N TYR A 14 -11.45 4.64 9.35
CA TYR A 14 -10.05 4.63 8.92
C TYR A 14 -9.27 3.48 9.56
N THR A 15 -9.39 3.29 10.87
CA THR A 15 -8.75 2.18 11.60
C THR A 15 -9.25 0.82 11.11
N GLU A 16 -10.55 0.65 10.89
CA GLU A 16 -11.10 -0.61 10.36
C GLU A 16 -10.59 -0.90 8.94
N VAL A 17 -10.52 0.12 8.08
CA VAL A 17 -9.95 -0.01 6.72
C VAL A 17 -8.46 -0.38 6.80
N LYS A 18 -7.69 0.27 7.68
CA LYS A 18 -6.28 -0.06 7.91
C LYS A 18 -6.11 -1.51 8.35
N ASN A 19 -6.91 -1.98 9.30
CA ASN A 19 -6.88 -3.35 9.81
C ASN A 19 -7.24 -4.37 8.73
N LEU A 20 -8.26 -4.06 7.92
CA LEU A 20 -8.68 -4.91 6.79
C LEU A 20 -7.56 -5.04 5.75
N LEU A 21 -6.98 -3.91 5.33
CA LEU A 21 -5.88 -3.87 4.36
C LEU A 21 -4.67 -4.64 4.89
N THR A 22 -4.27 -4.35 6.12
CA THR A 22 -3.15 -5.05 6.79
C THR A 22 -3.42 -6.55 6.83
N SER A 23 -4.61 -6.99 7.23
CA SER A 23 -4.98 -8.41 7.27
C SER A 23 -4.96 -9.06 5.89
N HIS A 24 -5.38 -8.34 4.85
CA HIS A 24 -5.34 -8.83 3.48
C HIS A 24 -3.91 -8.97 2.95
N VAL A 25 -3.08 -7.94 3.15
CA VAL A 25 -1.67 -7.95 2.72
C VAL A 25 -0.87 -9.02 3.47
N ASN A 26 -1.14 -9.26 4.76
CA ASN A 26 -0.51 -10.36 5.49
C ASN A 26 -0.87 -11.75 4.93
N LYS A 27 -2.10 -11.94 4.44
CA LYS A 27 -2.48 -13.20 3.75
C LYS A 27 -1.69 -13.37 2.46
N ILE A 28 -1.58 -12.31 1.66
CA ILE A 28 -0.77 -12.31 0.44
C ILE A 28 0.70 -12.61 0.78
N TYR A 29 1.25 -11.98 1.81
CA TYR A 29 2.62 -12.25 2.25
C TYR A 29 2.82 -13.72 2.63
N ALA A 30 1.89 -14.34 3.35
CA ALA A 30 1.96 -15.75 3.69
C ALA A 30 1.96 -16.66 2.45
N GLU A 31 1.14 -16.34 1.44
CA GLU A 31 1.10 -17.04 0.16
C GLU A 31 2.43 -16.89 -0.60
N VAL A 32 2.91 -15.65 -0.76
CA VAL A 32 4.17 -15.34 -1.47
C VAL A 32 5.39 -15.91 -0.75
N SER A 33 5.43 -15.86 0.58
CA SER A 33 6.54 -16.39 1.37
C SER A 33 6.62 -17.93 1.34
N SER A 34 5.52 -18.62 1.01
CA SER A 34 5.50 -20.07 0.84
C SER A 34 5.95 -20.54 -0.55
N ALA A 35 6.06 -19.62 -1.51
CA ALA A 35 6.43 -19.95 -2.88
C ALA A 35 7.95 -20.14 -3.03
N SER A 36 8.34 -21.10 -3.87
CA SER A 36 9.76 -21.34 -4.21
C SER A 36 10.35 -20.30 -5.16
N TYR A 37 9.50 -19.57 -5.89
CA TYR A 37 9.87 -18.49 -6.81
C TYR A 37 9.02 -17.27 -6.48
N TYR A 38 9.65 -16.13 -6.19
CA TYR A 38 8.94 -14.96 -5.65
C TYR A 38 8.44 -14.03 -6.77
N LEU A 39 9.15 -13.90 -7.90
CA LEU A 39 8.84 -12.91 -8.95
C LEU A 39 7.41 -13.00 -9.53
N GLN A 40 7.00 -14.18 -9.99
CA GLN A 40 5.71 -14.35 -10.69
C GLN A 40 4.49 -14.16 -9.77
N PRO A 41 4.42 -14.84 -8.60
CA PRO A 41 3.34 -14.64 -7.65
C PRO A 41 3.29 -13.19 -7.17
N TYR A 42 4.44 -12.60 -6.88
CA TYR A 42 4.55 -11.20 -6.46
C TYR A 42 3.94 -10.25 -7.49
N HIS A 43 4.35 -10.35 -8.76
CA HIS A 43 3.83 -9.49 -9.83
C HIS A 43 2.31 -9.61 -9.99
N SER A 44 1.77 -10.83 -9.94
CA SER A 44 0.33 -11.07 -10.06
C SER A 44 -0.44 -10.41 -8.89
N HIS A 45 0.02 -10.62 -7.66
CA HIS A 45 -0.62 -10.04 -6.48
C HIS A 45 -0.47 -8.52 -6.44
N TRP A 46 0.70 -7.99 -6.80
CA TRP A 46 0.92 -6.54 -6.89
C TRP A 46 -0.01 -5.89 -7.90
N SER A 47 -0.12 -6.45 -9.12
CA SER A 47 -0.99 -5.89 -10.17
C SER A 47 -2.46 -5.88 -9.73
N GLN A 48 -2.93 -6.95 -9.09
CA GLN A 48 -4.29 -7.02 -8.55
C GLN A 48 -4.50 -6.02 -7.39
N TYR A 49 -3.54 -5.95 -6.46
CA TYR A 49 -3.60 -5.06 -5.31
C TYR A 49 -3.56 -3.59 -5.71
N ASN A 50 -2.64 -3.20 -6.59
CA ASN A 50 -2.52 -1.83 -7.09
C ASN A 50 -3.80 -1.38 -7.82
N ASN A 51 -4.39 -2.25 -8.65
CA ASN A 51 -5.69 -1.97 -9.25
C ASN A 51 -6.80 -1.85 -8.20
N GLY A 52 -6.82 -2.73 -7.19
CA GLY A 52 -7.73 -2.66 -6.05
C GLY A 52 -7.62 -1.35 -5.27
N CYS A 53 -6.39 -0.88 -5.03
CA CYS A 53 -6.11 0.39 -4.35
C CYS A 53 -6.74 1.58 -5.09
N ARG A 54 -6.72 1.59 -6.43
CA ARG A 54 -7.37 2.65 -7.23
C ARG A 54 -8.88 2.66 -7.02
N PHE A 55 -9.52 1.49 -6.96
CA PHE A 55 -10.95 1.40 -6.67
C PHE A 55 -11.28 1.81 -5.23
N LEU A 56 -10.47 1.39 -4.26
CA LEU A 56 -10.63 1.81 -2.87
C LEU A 56 -10.48 3.32 -2.72
N ASN A 57 -9.52 3.93 -3.41
CA ASN A 57 -9.32 5.38 -3.37
C ASN A 57 -10.55 6.14 -3.92
N LEU A 58 -11.22 5.58 -4.93
CA LEU A 58 -12.47 6.15 -5.47
C LEU A 58 -13.66 5.92 -4.53
N LEU A 59 -13.77 4.74 -3.93
CA LEU A 59 -14.85 4.38 -3.02
C LEU A 59 -14.80 5.19 -1.72
N PHE A 60 -13.60 5.43 -1.20
CA PHE A 60 -13.34 6.23 -0.01
C PHE A 60 -13.08 7.71 -0.33
N ARG A 61 -13.46 8.20 -1.51
CA ARG A 61 -13.25 9.60 -1.91
C ARG A 61 -13.78 10.61 -0.88
N HIS A 62 -14.93 10.35 -0.28
CA HIS A 62 -15.48 11.22 0.76
C HIS A 62 -14.65 11.22 2.04
N LEU A 63 -14.11 10.06 2.44
CA LEU A 63 -13.21 9.93 3.58
C LEU A 63 -11.88 10.66 3.30
N ASN A 64 -11.30 10.46 2.12
CA ASN A 64 -10.08 11.14 1.70
C ASN A 64 -10.25 12.67 1.65
N GLN A 65 -11.42 13.16 1.21
CA GLN A 65 -11.74 14.59 1.24
C GLN A 65 -11.82 15.14 2.66
N HIS A 66 -12.35 14.36 3.61
CA HIS A 66 -12.37 14.74 5.02
C HIS A 66 -10.94 14.83 5.58
N ILE A 67 -10.11 13.81 5.34
CA ILE A 67 -8.69 13.77 5.76
C ILE A 67 -7.93 14.98 5.18
N LYS A 68 -8.13 15.31 3.90
CA LYS A 68 -7.50 16.48 3.28
C LYS A 68 -7.92 17.80 3.93
N LYS A 69 -9.21 17.95 4.22
CA LYS A 69 -9.73 19.16 4.86
C LYS A 69 -9.18 19.34 6.26
N GLU A 70 -9.19 18.28 7.07
CA GLU A 70 -8.65 18.30 8.43
C GLU A 70 -7.13 18.61 8.44
N LYS A 71 -6.35 18.07 7.50
CA LYS A 71 -4.93 18.42 7.34
C LYS A 71 -4.71 19.89 6.96
N GLN A 72 -5.60 20.46 6.16
CA GLN A 72 -5.50 21.86 5.72
C GLN A 72 -5.92 22.82 6.84
N ASP A 73 -6.94 22.48 7.62
CA ASP A 73 -7.43 23.27 8.75
C ASP A 73 -6.49 23.16 9.97
N GLY A 74 -5.84 22.00 10.16
CA GLY A 74 -4.77 21.80 11.14
C GLY A 74 -3.49 22.57 10.85
N GLY A 75 -3.33 23.17 9.66
CA GLY A 75 -2.15 23.98 9.32
C GLY A 75 -1.97 25.25 10.16
N GLU A 76 -2.97 25.68 10.92
CA GLU A 76 -2.89 26.77 11.90
C GLU A 76 -2.62 26.28 13.34
N VAL A 77 -1.92 25.16 13.52
CA VAL A 77 -1.47 24.74 14.87
C VAL A 77 -0.47 25.76 15.41
N SER A 78 -0.93 26.52 16.41
CA SER A 78 -0.09 27.36 17.26
C SER A 78 1.17 26.61 17.72
N PRO A 79 2.37 27.23 17.70
CA PRO A 79 3.64 26.59 18.10
C PRO A 79 3.68 26.05 19.55
N TYR A 80 2.60 26.23 20.31
CA TYR A 80 2.45 25.81 21.70
C TYR A 80 1.60 24.55 21.92
N VAL A 81 0.99 23.97 20.88
CA VAL A 81 0.20 22.72 21.01
C VAL A 81 1.07 21.53 20.65
N LEU A 82 1.53 20.80 21.68
CA LEU A 82 2.34 19.57 21.56
C LEU A 82 1.52 18.32 21.18
N ALA A 83 0.22 18.46 20.93
CA ALA A 83 -0.64 17.36 20.48
C ALA A 83 -0.73 17.40 18.95
N VAL A 84 0.22 16.74 18.28
CA VAL A 84 0.07 16.38 16.86
C VAL A 84 -1.20 15.55 16.76
N SER A 85 -2.21 16.06 16.07
CA SER A 85 -3.48 15.34 15.91
C SER A 85 -3.19 14.03 15.19
N GLU A 86 -3.70 12.89 15.68
CA GLU A 86 -3.55 11.58 15.00
C GLU A 86 -4.06 11.64 13.55
N VAL A 87 -4.92 12.62 13.23
CA VAL A 87 -5.47 12.92 11.91
C VAL A 87 -4.43 13.53 10.95
N GLU A 88 -3.44 14.30 11.43
CA GLU A 88 -2.37 14.84 10.58
C GLU A 88 -1.52 13.72 9.96
N ASN A 89 -1.37 12.61 10.67
CA ASN A 89 -0.65 11.43 10.22
C ASN A 89 -1.51 10.47 9.36
N MET A 90 -2.81 10.73 9.19
CA MET A 90 -3.67 9.86 8.36
C MET A 90 -3.36 10.07 6.87
N LEU A 91 -2.96 9.02 6.17
CA LEU A 91 -2.81 9.03 4.71
C LEU A 91 -4.15 8.86 4.00
N GLU A 92 -4.27 9.29 2.74
CA GLU A 92 -5.41 8.88 1.92
C GLU A 92 -5.47 7.35 1.83
N VAL A 93 -6.67 6.77 1.68
CA VAL A 93 -6.82 5.30 1.67
C VAL A 93 -5.95 4.62 0.60
N GLY A 94 -5.79 5.25 -0.57
CA GLY A 94 -4.89 4.74 -1.62
C GLY A 94 -3.41 4.75 -1.20
N GLU A 95 -2.96 5.83 -0.57
CA GLU A 95 -1.58 5.98 -0.08
C GLU A 95 -1.31 5.03 1.10
N LEU A 96 -2.25 4.94 2.05
CA LEU A 96 -2.19 3.99 3.16
C LEU A 96 -2.04 2.55 2.66
N ALA A 97 -2.79 2.18 1.63
CA ALA A 97 -2.72 0.83 1.08
C ALA A 97 -1.34 0.54 0.47
N LEU A 98 -0.71 1.52 -0.19
CA LEU A 98 0.65 1.40 -0.74
C LEU A 98 1.71 1.32 0.37
N GLU A 99 1.56 2.12 1.42
CA GLU A 99 2.46 2.09 2.59
C GLU A 99 2.43 0.72 3.29
N ILE A 100 1.24 0.19 3.55
CA ILE A 100 1.07 -1.15 4.13
C ILE A 100 1.71 -2.22 3.23
N TRP A 101 1.55 -2.13 1.91
CA TRP A 101 2.18 -3.06 0.97
C TRP A 101 3.71 -3.02 1.09
N LYS A 102 4.28 -1.82 1.13
CA LYS A 102 5.72 -1.63 1.27
C LYS A 102 6.24 -2.23 2.57
N GLU A 103 5.61 -1.94 3.70
CA GLU A 103 6.05 -2.43 5.01
C GLU A 103 5.90 -3.93 5.17
N VAL A 104 4.78 -4.51 4.73
CA VAL A 104 4.44 -5.92 5.00
C VAL A 104 5.02 -6.86 3.95
N ILE A 105 5.14 -6.43 2.70
CA ILE A 105 5.61 -7.30 1.61
C ILE A 105 7.00 -6.90 1.14
N ILE A 106 7.23 -5.64 0.76
CA ILE A 106 8.50 -5.24 0.14
C ILE A 106 9.66 -5.36 1.13
N GLU A 107 9.57 -4.75 2.30
CA GLU A 107 10.64 -4.77 3.30
C GLU A 107 11.16 -6.19 3.64
N PRO A 108 10.30 -7.20 3.90
CA PRO A 108 10.77 -8.55 4.20
C PRO A 108 11.27 -9.35 2.98
N ILE A 109 10.76 -9.11 1.77
CA ILE A 109 11.16 -9.90 0.58
C ILE A 109 12.18 -9.19 -0.32
N LYS A 110 12.47 -7.90 -0.10
CA LYS A 110 13.30 -7.07 -1.01
C LYS A 110 14.61 -7.73 -1.40
N GLU A 111 15.32 -8.33 -0.45
CA GLU A 111 16.64 -8.92 -0.70
C GLU A 111 16.53 -10.13 -1.63
N LYS A 112 15.53 -10.98 -1.40
CA LYS A 112 15.26 -12.16 -2.24
C LYS A 112 14.75 -11.74 -3.62
N LEU A 113 13.84 -10.78 -3.67
CA LEU A 113 13.27 -10.28 -4.92
C LEU A 113 14.33 -9.63 -5.80
N VAL A 114 15.22 -8.80 -5.21
CA VAL A 114 16.35 -8.19 -5.93
C VAL A 114 17.33 -9.27 -6.41
N ALA A 115 17.62 -10.28 -5.60
CA ALA A 115 18.49 -11.38 -6.01
C ALA A 115 17.90 -12.15 -7.21
N GLU A 116 16.61 -12.49 -7.19
CA GLU A 116 15.94 -13.14 -8.32
C GLU A 116 15.87 -12.23 -9.55
N LEU A 117 15.58 -10.93 -9.38
CA LEU A 117 15.58 -9.95 -10.47
C LEU A 117 16.95 -9.88 -11.16
N LEU A 118 18.04 -9.84 -10.39
CA LEU A 118 19.40 -9.81 -10.94
C LEU A 118 19.75 -11.09 -11.70
N VAL A 119 19.27 -12.26 -11.24
CA VAL A 119 19.44 -13.52 -11.95
C VAL A 119 18.68 -13.50 -13.28
N GLU A 120 17.42 -13.07 -13.29
CA GLU A 120 16.62 -12.98 -14.52
C GLU A 120 17.20 -11.96 -15.51
N ILE A 121 17.67 -10.80 -15.05
CA ILE A 121 18.36 -9.82 -15.91
C ILE A 121 19.64 -10.41 -16.52
N LYS A 122 20.39 -11.22 -15.76
CA LYS A 122 21.58 -11.89 -16.28
C LYS A 122 21.22 -12.90 -17.37
N ARG A 123 20.17 -13.69 -17.16
CA ARG A 123 19.67 -14.66 -18.15
C ARG A 123 19.18 -13.99 -19.42
N ASP A 124 18.54 -12.83 -19.30
CA ASP A 124 18.14 -12.00 -20.44
C ASP A 124 19.35 -11.57 -21.28
N ARG A 125 20.42 -11.12 -20.61
CA ARG A 125 21.68 -10.74 -21.26
C ARG A 125 22.37 -11.92 -21.95
N ASP A 126 22.18 -13.13 -21.46
CA ASP A 126 22.72 -14.36 -22.04
C ASP A 126 21.86 -14.87 -23.22
N GLY A 127 20.76 -14.17 -23.56
CA GLY A 127 19.90 -14.47 -24.71
C GLY A 127 18.77 -15.47 -24.41
N GLU A 128 18.53 -15.78 -23.13
CA GLU A 128 17.37 -16.58 -22.72
C GLU A 128 16.10 -15.72 -22.70
N ASN A 129 14.95 -16.31 -23.06
CA ASN A 129 13.69 -15.58 -23.15
C ASN A 129 13.13 -15.31 -21.74
N THR A 130 13.20 -14.07 -21.28
CA THR A 130 12.78 -13.67 -19.92
C THR A 130 11.41 -13.02 -19.89
N GLN A 131 10.77 -13.07 -18.73
CA GLN A 131 9.47 -12.45 -18.49
C GLN A 131 9.62 -10.95 -18.17
N HIS A 132 9.96 -10.16 -19.19
CA HIS A 132 10.18 -8.71 -19.12
C HIS A 132 9.08 -7.94 -18.38
N ASN A 133 7.83 -8.35 -18.56
CA ASN A 133 6.66 -7.79 -17.88
C ASN A 133 6.69 -7.99 -16.36
N VAL A 134 7.16 -9.15 -15.89
CA VAL A 134 7.27 -9.47 -14.46
C VAL A 134 8.41 -8.67 -13.82
N ILE A 135 9.52 -8.52 -14.53
CA ILE A 135 10.66 -7.69 -14.09
C ILE A 135 10.22 -6.22 -13.98
N HIS A 136 9.56 -5.69 -15.01
CA HIS A 136 9.09 -4.31 -15.02
C HIS A 136 8.10 -4.03 -13.89
N GLY A 137 7.08 -4.87 -13.72
CA GLY A 137 6.08 -4.66 -12.67
C GLY A 137 6.61 -4.89 -11.26
N ALA A 138 7.65 -5.71 -11.08
CA ALA A 138 8.37 -5.79 -9.81
C ALA A 138 9.15 -4.51 -9.52
N ILE A 139 9.79 -3.90 -10.52
CA ILE A 139 10.48 -2.61 -10.37
C ILE A 139 9.49 -1.48 -10.06
N GLU A 140 8.34 -1.41 -10.74
CA GLU A 140 7.30 -0.39 -10.50
C GLU A 140 6.70 -0.44 -9.09
N SER A 141 6.91 -1.54 -8.36
CA SER A 141 6.40 -1.71 -7.01
C SER A 141 7.31 -1.16 -5.92
N PHE A 142 8.61 -0.99 -6.21
CA PHE A 142 9.61 -0.42 -5.29
C PHE A 142 9.52 1.11 -5.22
#